data_AF-A0A9D5IEA6-F1
#
_entry.id   AF-A0A9D5IEA6-F1
#
_cell.length_a   1.000
_cell.length_b   1.000
_cell.length_c   1.000
_cell.angle_alpha   90.00
_cell.angle_beta   90.00
_cell.angle_gamma   90.00
#
_symmetry.space_group_name_H-M   'P 1'
#
loop_
_entity.id
_entity.type
_entity.pdbx_description
1 polymer ?
#
loop_
_entity_poly.entity_id
_entity_poly.type
_entity_poly.pdbx_seq_one_letter_code
_entity_poly.pdbx_strand_id
1 'polypeptide(L)' 'MSETELTELENTIPALAVRALNDAHQRARASGCPVVLVVNDQLVQIGPEGTTVLKDMPPWVEAPVRKKRATT' A
#
# COMPACT_ATOMS: atom_id res chain seq x y z
N MET A 1 -20.97 20.50 -5.62
CA MET A 1 -20.09 19.66 -6.44
C MET A 1 -20.90 19.04 -7.54
N SER A 2 -20.52 19.24 -8.79
CA SER A 2 -21.15 18.58 -9.92
C SER A 2 -20.58 17.17 -10.13
N GLU A 3 -21.33 16.33 -10.84
CA GLU A 3 -20.92 14.96 -11.18
C GLU A 3 -19.57 14.94 -11.92
N THR A 4 -19.33 15.93 -12.79
CA THR A 4 -18.06 16.15 -13.51
C THR A 4 -16.87 16.44 -12.61
N GLU A 5 -17.03 17.26 -11.57
CA GLU A 5 -15.95 17.55 -10.60
C GLU A 5 -15.58 16.30 -9.79
N LEU A 6 -16.57 15.44 -9.49
CA LEU A 6 -16.35 14.18 -8.77
C LEU A 6 -15.54 13.20 -9.63
N THR A 7 -15.89 13.06 -10.91
CA THR A 7 -15.18 12.18 -11.85
C THR A 7 -13.74 12.65 -12.10
N GLU A 8 -13.51 13.96 -12.21
CA GLU A 8 -12.15 14.50 -12.32
C GLU A 8 -11.30 14.21 -11.08
N LEU A 9 -11.89 14.35 -9.89
CA LEU A 9 -11.22 14.01 -8.64
C LEU A 9 -10.91 12.50 -8.57
N GLU A 10 -11.87 11.64 -8.90
CA GLU A 10 -11.69 10.19 -8.94
C GLU A 10 -10.57 9.76 -9.88
N ASN A 11 -10.44 10.42 -11.04
CA ASN A 11 -9.35 10.18 -11.97
C ASN A 11 -7.98 10.67 -11.45
N THR A 12 -7.98 11.64 -10.54
CA THR A 12 -6.75 12.22 -9.97
C THR A 12 -6.24 11.42 -8.77
N ILE A 13 -7.14 10.73 -8.04
CA ILE A 13 -6.80 9.93 -6.84
C ILE A 13 -5.72 8.88 -7.13
N PRO A 14 -5.80 8.05 -8.20
CA PRO A 14 -4.75 7.08 -8.51
C PRO A 14 -3.38 7.72 -8.72
N ALA A 15 -3.33 8.85 -9.43
CA ALA A 15 -2.08 9.57 -9.69
C ALA A 15 -1.47 10.13 -8.41
N LEU A 16 -2.29 10.64 -7.49
CA LEU A 16 -1.85 11.10 -6.18
C LEU A 16 -1.34 9.94 -5.31
N ALA A 17 -2.03 8.80 -5.32
CA ALA A 17 -1.61 7.62 -4.57
C ALA A 17 -0.25 7.11 -5.06
N VAL A 18 -0.04 7.04 -6.39
CA VAL A 18 1.24 6.64 -6.99
C VAL A 18 2.35 7.62 -6.61
N ARG A 19 2.09 8.93 -6.66
CA ARG A 19 3.07 9.95 -6.24
C ARG A 19 3.45 9.80 -4.77
N ALA A 20 2.46 9.69 -3.88
CA ALA A 20 2.70 9.54 -2.45
C ALA A 20 3.52 8.27 -2.13
N LEU A 21 3.22 7.16 -2.82
CA LEU A 21 3.98 5.91 -2.69
C LEU A 21 5.44 6.09 -3.14
N ASN A 22 5.66 6.74 -4.28
CA ASN A 22 7.01 6.99 -4.79
C ASN A 22 7.82 7.90 -3.85
N ASP A 23 7.21 8.97 -3.33
CA ASP A 23 7.86 9.87 -2.38
C ASP A 23 8.21 9.15 -1.08
N ALA A 24 7.30 8.31 -0.56
CA ALA A 24 7.56 7.49 0.61
C ALA A 24 8.72 6.51 0.37
N HIS A 25 8.75 5.86 -0.80
CA HIS A 25 9.83 4.95 -1.18
C HIS A 25 11.18 5.67 -1.27
N GLN A 26 11.24 6.85 -1.88
CA GLN A 26 12.46 7.65 -1.98
C GLN A 26 12.97 8.08 -0.61
N ARG A 27 12.09 8.58 0.27
CA ARG A 27 12.46 8.95 1.65
C ARG A 27 12.97 7.75 2.44
N ALA A 28 12.30 6.60 2.31
CA ALA A 28 12.71 5.38 2.98
C ALA A 28 14.10 4.91 2.50
N ARG A 29 14.37 4.96 1.19
CA ARG A 29 15.74 4.71 0.67
C ARG A 29 16.77 5.69 1.21
N ALA A 30 16.44 6.98 1.27
CA ALA A 30 17.34 8.02 1.77
C ALA A 30 17.66 7.89 3.27
N SER A 31 16.81 7.18 4.03
CA SER A 31 17.03 6.97 5.47
C SER A 31 18.16 5.99 5.80
N GLY A 32 18.64 5.21 4.81
CA GLY A 32 19.60 4.13 5.03
C GLY A 32 19.00 2.87 5.66
N CYS A 33 17.71 2.90 6.03
CA CYS A 33 16.99 1.72 6.51
C CYS A 33 16.49 0.86 5.33
N PRO A 34 16.44 -0.48 5.49
CA PRO A 34 15.81 -1.34 4.52
C PRO A 34 14.30 -1.06 4.40
N VAL A 35 13.79 -1.07 3.17
CA VAL A 35 12.39 -0.84 2.85
C VAL A 35 11.72 -2.16 2.52
N VAL A 36 10.62 -2.50 3.19
CA VAL A 36 9.82 -3.69 2.86
C VAL A 36 8.60 -3.28 2.04
N LEU A 37 8.42 -3.92 0.90
CA LEU A 37 7.32 -3.71 -0.04
C LEU A 37 6.60 -5.02 -0.31
N VAL A 38 5.34 -4.93 -0.71
CA VAL A 38 4.61 -6.07 -1.29
C VAL A 38 4.64 -5.92 -2.81
N VAL A 39 5.21 -6.91 -3.50
CA VAL A 39 5.28 -6.96 -4.97
C VAL A 39 4.85 -8.36 -5.40
N ASN A 40 3.83 -8.47 -6.25
CA ASN A 40 3.33 -9.76 -6.76
C ASN A 40 3.02 -10.77 -5.64
N ASP A 41 2.34 -10.33 -4.58
CA ASP A 41 2.07 -11.15 -3.38
C ASP A 41 3.33 -11.69 -2.69
N GLN A 42 4.45 -10.98 -2.79
CA GLN A 42 5.68 -11.30 -2.08
C GLN A 42 6.14 -10.09 -1.27
N LEU A 43 6.58 -10.34 -0.04
CA LEU A 43 7.28 -9.36 0.77
C LEU A 43 8.74 -9.30 0.29
N VAL A 44 9.12 -8.13 -0.19
CA VAL A 44 10.45 -7.85 -0.74
C VAL A 44 11.10 -6.74 0.08
N GLN A 45 12.30 -7.01 0.59
CA GLN A 45 13.15 -6.02 1.23
C GLN A 45 14.11 -5.42 0.21
N ILE A 46 14.17 -4.09 0.16
CA ILE A 46 15.11 -3.32 -0.66
C ILE A 46 16.04 -2.57 0.28
N GLY A 47 17.33 -2.87 0.21
CA GLY A 47 18.37 -2.22 1.00
C GLY A 47 19.58 -1.84 0.16
N PRO A 48 20.65 -1.31 0.79
CA PRO A 48 21.89 -0.95 0.10
C PRO A 48 22.58 -2.16 -0.56
N GLU A 49 22.42 -3.35 0.02
CA GLU A 49 22.95 -4.62 -0.49
C GLU A 49 22.17 -5.19 -1.69
N GLY A 50 21.04 -4.56 -2.06
CA GLY A 50 20.18 -5.00 -3.14
C GLY A 50 18.78 -5.40 -2.68
N THR A 51 18.15 -6.28 -3.45
CA THR A 51 16.75 -6.69 -3.26
C THR A 51 16.70 -8.14 -2.79
N THR A 52 16.01 -8.39 -1.67
CA THR A 52 15.86 -9.71 -1.05
C THR A 52 14.38 -10.06 -0.90
N VAL A 53 13.96 -11.20 -1.42
CA VAL A 53 12.61 -11.73 -1.17
C VAL A 53 12.59 -12.34 0.23
N LEU A 54 11.72 -11.82 1.10
CA LEU A 54 11.61 -12.26 2.49
C LEU A 54 10.67 -13.46 2.63
N LYS A 55 9.47 -13.34 2.07
CA LYS A 55 8.40 -14.33 2.23
C LYS A 55 7.30 -14.11 1.20
N ASP A 56 6.65 -15.18 0.78
CA ASP A 56 5.36 -15.08 0.10
C ASP A 56 4.30 -14.55 1.08
N MET A 57 3.46 -13.63 0.60
CA MET A 57 2.30 -13.18 1.36
C MET A 57 1.40 -14.40 1.63
N PRO A 58 0.94 -14.59 2.88
CA PRO A 58 -0.13 -15.55 3.10
C PRO A 58 -1.34 -15.16 2.24
N PRO A 59 -2.14 -16.14 1.78
CA PRO A 59 -3.37 -15.84 1.04
C PRO A 59 -4.21 -14.86 1.85
N TRP A 60 -4.82 -13.88 1.16
CA TRP A 60 -5.69 -12.90 1.79
C TRP A 60 -6.82 -13.62 2.53
N VAL A 61 -6.73 -13.65 3.86
CA VAL A 61 -7.82 -14.10 4.72
C VAL A 61 -8.63 -12.86 5.06
N GLU A 62 -9.85 -12.76 4.55
CA GLU A 62 -10.77 -11.70 4.97
C GLU A 62 -10.90 -11.74 6.50
N ALA A 63 -10.54 -10.64 7.16
CA ALA A 63 -10.70 -10.54 8.60
C ALA A 63 -12.19 -10.73 8.93
N PRO A 64 -12.55 -11.58 9.92
CA PRO A 64 -13.95 -11.83 10.23
C PRO A 64 -14.62 -10.51 10.60
N VAL A 65 -15.62 -10.12 9.80
CA VAL A 65 -16.44 -8.93 10.06
C VAL A 65 -17.12 -9.11 11.41
N ARG A 66 -16.65 -8.38 12.41
CA ARG A 66 -17.17 -8.44 13.78
C ARG A 66 -18.59 -7.87 13.79
N LYS A 67 -19.60 -8.72 13.55
CA LYS A 67 -21.01 -8.34 13.73
C LYS A 67 -21.20 -7.95 15.18
N LYS A 68 -21.41 -6.66 15.45
CA LYS A 68 -21.80 -6.17 16.78
C LYS A 68 -23.10 -6.88 17.13
N ARG A 69 -23.09 -7.74 18.15
CA ARG A 69 -24.33 -8.26 18.74
C ARG A 69 -25.09 -7.07 19.29
N ALA A 70 -26.28 -6.81 18.73
CA ALA A 70 -27.25 -5.94 19.36
C ALA A 70 -27.73 -6.65 20.62
N THR A 71 -27.40 -6.10 21.79
CA THR A 71 -27.98 -6.51 23.06
C THR A 71 -29.35 -5.86 23.14
N THR A 72 -30.40 -6.69 23.12
CA THR A 72 -31.78 -6.30 23.48
C THR A 72 -31.94 -6.33 24.99
#